data_AF-A0A640T8P4-F1
#
_entry.id   AF-A0A640T8P4-F1
#
_cell.length_a   1.000
_cell.length_b   1.000
_cell.length_c   1.000
_cell.angle_alpha   90.00
_cell.angle_beta   90.00
_cell.angle_gamma   90.00
#
_symmetry.space_group_name_H-M   'P 1'
#
loop_
_entity.id
_entity.type
_entity.pdbx_description
1 polymer ?
#
loop_
_entity_poly.entity_id
_entity_poly.type
_entity_poly.pdbx_seq_one_letter_code
_entity_poly.pdbx_strand_id
1 'polypeptide(L)'
;MLSAFGDGVGRLISPTRAAADNPGLRTDGLNAVAVYGDHQMNDARVAVMTVRAAVRSGAVVINHEVTGLRFTHGRVTGVDVQDRLDGTAFGIDARPGHQRHRPVGGPPAPHGGQGCGPQHPLSKGTCVVLKRKAPWKAAMATPIDTYRLTFALPWEDQLLLGTTDEAYEGDPAEVCCGKWRSCTTPSPAI
;
A
#
# COMPACT_ATOMS: atom_id res chain seq x y z
N MET A 1 -20.09 -10.82 3.94
CA MET A 1 -19.70 -10.22 2.65
C MET A 1 -20.28 -11.07 1.53
N LEU A 2 -21.06 -10.49 0.62
CA LEU A 2 -21.47 -11.11 -0.64
C LEU A 2 -20.87 -10.27 -1.78
N SER A 3 -19.89 -10.83 -2.49
CA SER A 3 -19.46 -10.41 -3.82
C SER A 3 -19.90 -11.51 -4.76
N ALA A 4 -20.66 -11.16 -5.78
CA ALA A 4 -21.22 -12.08 -6.77
C ALA A 4 -20.60 -11.78 -8.13
N PHE A 5 -19.55 -12.52 -8.49
CA PHE A 5 -19.15 -12.82 -9.87
C PHE A 5 -18.47 -14.20 -9.83
N GLY A 6 -19.14 -15.24 -10.35
CA GLY A 6 -18.59 -16.60 -10.49
C GLY A 6 -17.42 -16.61 -11.48
N ASP A 7 -16.45 -17.53 -11.40
CA ASP A 7 -16.55 -18.93 -11.00
C ASP A 7 -15.38 -19.32 -10.06
N GLY A 8 -15.65 -19.51 -8.76
CA GLY A 8 -14.61 -19.81 -7.78
C GLY A 8 -15.16 -19.94 -6.35
N VAL A 9 -15.89 -21.03 -6.14
CA VAL A 9 -16.74 -21.36 -4.98
C VAL A 9 -16.07 -21.04 -3.64
N GLY A 10 -16.48 -19.94 -3.02
CA GLY A 10 -16.21 -19.74 -1.60
C GLY A 10 -16.79 -20.92 -0.82
N ARG A 11 -15.97 -21.65 -0.06
CA ARG A 11 -16.41 -22.84 0.70
C ARG A 11 -16.55 -22.50 2.17
N LEU A 12 -17.58 -23.04 2.80
CA LEU A 12 -17.69 -23.03 4.26
C LEU A 12 -16.94 -24.23 4.84
N ILE A 13 -16.07 -23.99 5.81
CA ILE A 13 -15.36 -25.02 6.56
C ILE A 13 -15.76 -25.00 8.03
N SER A 14 -15.63 -26.14 8.70
CA SER A 14 -15.91 -26.25 10.13
C SER A 14 -14.84 -25.51 10.97
N PRO A 15 -15.18 -25.07 12.20
CA PRO A 15 -14.22 -24.48 13.14
C PRO A 15 -12.99 -25.36 13.38
N THR A 16 -13.18 -26.68 13.51
CA THR A 16 -12.10 -27.64 13.67
C THR A 16 -11.14 -27.64 12.49
N ARG A 17 -11.67 -27.56 11.26
CA ARG A 17 -10.84 -27.47 10.06
C ARG A 17 -10.10 -26.13 9.99
N ALA A 18 -10.78 -25.04 10.34
CA ALA A 18 -10.19 -23.71 10.35
C ALA A 18 -9.04 -23.60 11.37
N ALA A 19 -9.18 -24.18 12.56
CA ALA A 19 -8.11 -24.25 13.55
C ALA A 19 -6.93 -25.12 13.09
N ALA A 20 -7.18 -26.19 12.32
CA ALA A 20 -6.11 -27.00 11.74
C ALA A 20 -5.33 -26.28 10.63
N ASP A 21 -5.97 -25.33 9.94
CA ASP A 21 -5.32 -24.50 8.93
C ASP A 21 -4.61 -23.28 9.57
N ASN A 22 -5.16 -22.73 10.66
CA ASN A 22 -4.61 -21.63 11.45
C ASN A 22 -4.70 -21.92 12.97
N PRO A 23 -3.65 -22.53 13.58
CA PRO A 23 -3.68 -22.98 14.98
C PRO A 23 -3.88 -21.90 16.05
N GLY A 24 -3.71 -20.62 15.69
CA GLY A 24 -3.96 -19.49 16.59
C GLY A 24 -5.41 -18.98 16.59
N LEU A 25 -6.30 -19.57 15.79
CA LEU A 25 -7.69 -19.16 15.69
C LEU A 25 -8.48 -19.55 16.94
N ARG A 26 -9.15 -18.57 17.56
CA ARG A 26 -10.14 -18.83 18.60
C ARG A 26 -11.41 -19.39 17.96
N THR A 27 -11.83 -20.57 18.39
CA THR A 27 -13.01 -21.27 17.85
C THR A 27 -14.26 -21.16 18.72
N ASP A 28 -14.14 -20.57 19.91
CA ASP A 28 -15.28 -20.38 20.83
C ASP A 28 -16.36 -19.53 20.16
N GLY A 29 -17.59 -20.05 20.09
CA GLY A 29 -18.72 -19.35 19.44
C GLY A 29 -18.66 -19.28 17.91
N LEU A 30 -17.67 -19.92 17.27
CA LEU A 30 -17.54 -19.92 15.81
C LEU A 30 -18.44 -20.99 15.18
N ASN A 31 -19.39 -20.60 14.34
CA ASN A 31 -20.30 -21.54 13.67
C ASN A 31 -19.68 -22.16 12.41
N ALA A 32 -19.05 -21.33 11.57
CA ALA A 32 -18.39 -21.73 10.33
C ALA A 32 -17.40 -20.65 9.88
N VAL A 33 -16.49 -21.02 8.96
CA VAL A 33 -15.53 -20.08 8.34
C VAL A 33 -15.68 -20.13 6.83
N ALA A 34 -15.80 -18.97 6.20
CA ALA A 34 -15.79 -18.85 4.75
C ALA A 34 -14.35 -18.77 4.22
N VAL A 35 -14.05 -19.56 3.20
CA VAL A 35 -12.74 -19.59 2.53
C VAL A 35 -12.95 -19.22 1.08
N TYR A 36 -12.19 -18.25 0.59
CA TYR A 36 -12.17 -17.83 -0.81
C TYR A 36 -10.72 -17.68 -1.29
N GLY A 37 -10.53 -17.73 -2.61
CA GLY A 37 -9.23 -17.51 -3.24
C GLY A 37 -8.95 -16.02 -3.37
N ASP A 38 -7.74 -15.61 -3.01
CA ASP A 38 -7.24 -14.24 -3.21
C ASP A 38 -5.76 -14.28 -3.57
N HIS A 39 -5.23 -13.19 -4.11
CA HIS A 39 -3.85 -13.10 -4.58
C HIS A 39 -3.02 -12.24 -3.64
N GLN A 40 -1.88 -12.80 -3.22
CA GLN A 40 -0.84 -12.03 -2.54
C GLN A 40 0.19 -11.55 -3.55
N MET A 41 0.63 -10.30 -3.40
CA MET A 41 1.60 -9.67 -4.28
C MET A 41 2.70 -9.01 -3.45
N ASN A 42 3.93 -9.07 -3.96
CA ASN A 42 5.03 -8.24 -3.47
C ASN A 42 5.08 -6.97 -4.34
N ASP A 43 4.55 -5.87 -3.80
CA ASP A 43 4.43 -4.57 -4.44
C ASP A 43 5.79 -4.01 -4.91
N ALA A 44 6.79 -4.02 -4.04
CA ALA A 44 8.14 -3.54 -4.35
C ALA A 44 8.76 -4.32 -5.52
N ARG A 45 8.61 -5.66 -5.53
CA ARG A 45 9.08 -6.49 -6.64
C ARG A 45 8.33 -6.18 -7.93
N VAL A 46 7.01 -5.99 -7.89
CA VAL A 46 6.24 -5.65 -9.09
C VAL A 46 6.68 -4.30 -9.66
N ALA A 47 6.90 -3.30 -8.81
CA ALA A 47 7.43 -2.00 -9.24
C ALA A 47 8.79 -2.13 -9.93
N VAL A 48 9.76 -2.81 -9.29
CA VAL A 48 11.10 -3.02 -9.86
C VAL A 48 11.04 -3.85 -11.14
N MET A 49 10.22 -4.90 -11.18
CA MET A 49 10.10 -5.75 -12.37
C MET A 49 9.48 -5.01 -13.55
N THR A 50 8.56 -4.08 -13.29
CA THR A 50 7.99 -3.18 -14.31
C THR A 50 9.07 -2.27 -14.88
N VAL A 51 9.88 -1.64 -14.01
CA VAL A 51 11.02 -0.82 -14.43
C VAL A 51 12.02 -1.63 -15.27
N ARG A 52 12.38 -2.84 -14.81
CA ARG A 52 13.30 -3.72 -15.55
C ARG A 52 12.72 -4.14 -16.91
N ALA A 53 11.41 -4.33 -17.01
CA ALA A 53 10.76 -4.63 -18.29
C ALA A 53 10.85 -3.44 -19.25
N ALA A 54 10.61 -2.21 -18.77
CA ALA A 54 10.77 -1.00 -19.56
C ALA A 54 12.20 -0.86 -20.11
N VAL A 55 13.22 -1.09 -19.27
CA VAL A 55 14.63 -1.05 -19.68
C VAL A 55 14.92 -2.10 -20.76
N ARG A 56 14.42 -3.33 -20.61
CA ARG A 56 14.55 -4.38 -21.65
C ARG A 56 13.89 -4.01 -22.97
N SER A 57 12.84 -3.19 -22.93
CA SER A 57 12.16 -2.66 -24.12
C SER A 57 12.84 -1.41 -24.71
N GLY A 58 14.01 -1.00 -24.19
CA GLY A 58 14.79 0.12 -24.71
C GLY A 58 14.53 1.46 -24.02
N ALA A 59 13.78 1.50 -22.90
CA ALA A 59 13.63 2.72 -22.12
C ALA A 59 14.89 3.02 -21.29
N VAL A 60 15.24 4.30 -21.17
CA VAL A 60 16.21 4.78 -20.18
C VAL A 60 15.44 5.18 -18.92
N VAL A 61 15.85 4.67 -17.76
CA VAL A 61 15.21 4.95 -16.47
C VAL A 61 16.25 5.49 -15.50
N ILE A 62 15.89 6.56 -14.81
CA ILE A 62 16.70 7.24 -13.78
C ILE A 62 15.83 7.51 -12.55
N ASN A 63 16.41 7.49 -11.36
CA ASN A 63 15.72 7.64 -10.08
C ASN A 63 16.07 8.95 -9.35
N HIS A 64 16.24 10.04 -10.10
CA HIS A 64 16.60 11.35 -9.56
C HIS A 64 15.37 12.20 -9.21
N GLU A 65 15.57 13.16 -8.31
CA GLU A 65 14.52 14.10 -7.92
C GLU A 65 14.30 15.13 -9.02
N VAL A 66 13.04 15.37 -9.40
CA VAL A 66 12.68 16.44 -10.34
C VAL A 66 12.56 17.75 -9.55
N THR A 67 13.43 18.70 -9.84
CA THR A 67 13.48 20.00 -9.16
C THR A 67 12.76 21.11 -9.93
N GLY A 68 12.55 20.92 -11.24
CA GLY A 68 11.90 21.91 -12.10
C GLY A 68 11.30 21.32 -13.37
N LEU A 69 10.29 22.00 -13.92
CA LEU A 69 9.73 21.72 -15.24
C LEU A 69 10.14 22.82 -16.21
N ARG A 70 10.59 22.43 -17.40
CA ARG A 70 10.96 23.36 -18.48
C ARG A 70 9.79 23.53 -19.43
N PHE A 71 9.57 24.75 -19.90
CA PHE A 71 8.45 25.08 -20.77
C PHE A 71 8.88 25.82 -22.03
N THR A 72 8.18 25.57 -23.13
CA THR A 72 8.31 26.31 -24.38
C THR A 72 6.92 26.47 -25.00
N HIS A 73 6.52 27.71 -25.31
CA HIS A 73 5.16 28.04 -25.79
C HIS A 73 4.04 27.45 -24.92
N GLY A 74 4.20 27.49 -23.59
CA GLY A 74 3.21 26.99 -22.63
C GLY A 74 3.09 25.46 -22.56
N ARG A 75 4.00 24.70 -23.18
CA ARG A 75 4.05 23.23 -23.09
C ARG A 75 5.30 22.78 -22.36
N VAL A 76 5.20 21.71 -21.57
CA VAL A 76 6.38 21.08 -20.94
C VAL A 76 7.28 20.51 -22.04
N THR A 77 8.54 20.94 -22.04
CA THR A 77 9.58 20.55 -23.00
C THR A 77 10.78 19.88 -22.35
N GLY A 78 10.75 19.68 -21.04
CA GLY A 78 11.81 18.99 -20.31
C GLY A 78 11.65 19.11 -18.82
N VAL A 79 12.61 18.55 -18.10
CA VAL A 79 12.70 18.58 -16.64
C VAL A 79 14.12 18.89 -16.21
N ASP A 80 14.25 19.59 -15.09
CA ASP A 80 15.49 19.72 -14.34
C ASP A 80 15.48 18.67 -13.23
N VAL A 81 16.57 17.91 -13.13
CA VAL A 81 16.73 16.85 -12.14
C VAL A 81 17.96 17.08 -11.28
N GLN A 82 17.91 16.60 -10.04
CA GLN A 82 19.03 16.59 -9.11
C GLN A 82 19.26 15.17 -8.59
N ASP A 83 20.51 14.72 -8.68
CA ASP A 83 20.95 13.52 -7.96
C ASP A 83 21.14 13.85 -6.48
N ARG A 84 20.42 13.13 -5.62
CA ARG A 84 20.50 13.30 -4.17
C ARG A 84 21.74 12.63 -3.55
N LEU A 85 22.45 11.79 -4.29
CA LEU A 85 23.65 11.10 -3.80
C LEU A 85 24.88 12.01 -3.82
N ASP A 86 25.07 12.78 -4.89
CA ASP A 86 26.24 13.65 -5.08
C ASP A 86 25.90 15.14 -5.30
N GLY A 87 24.61 15.48 -5.43
CA GLY A 87 24.13 16.84 -5.63
C GLY A 87 24.16 17.31 -7.09
N THR A 88 24.59 16.48 -8.04
CA THR A 88 24.70 16.83 -9.46
C THR A 88 23.33 17.19 -10.04
N ALA A 89 23.23 18.34 -10.68
CA ALA A 89 22.02 18.80 -11.34
C ALA A 89 22.19 18.83 -12.86
N PHE A 90 21.21 18.33 -13.59
CA PHE A 90 21.21 18.32 -15.06
C PHE A 90 19.79 18.36 -15.64
N GLY A 91 19.72 18.67 -16.93
CA GLY A 91 18.46 18.81 -17.66
C GLY A 91 18.17 17.66 -18.60
N ILE A 92 16.90 17.30 -18.74
CA ILE A 92 16.42 16.31 -19.70
C ILE A 92 15.34 16.93 -20.56
N ASP A 93 15.59 17.00 -21.86
CA ASP A 93 14.62 17.51 -22.82
C ASP A 93 13.62 16.42 -23.20
N ALA A 94 12.34 16.77 -23.23
CA ALA A 94 11.23 15.89 -23.57
C ALA A 94 10.46 16.47 -24.75
N ARG A 95 10.00 15.58 -25.65
CA ARG A 95 9.09 16.00 -26.72
C ARG A 95 7.76 16.47 -26.11
N PRO A 96 7.19 17.60 -26.56
CA PRO A 96 5.96 18.14 -25.98
C PRO A 96 4.82 17.11 -25.98
N GLY A 97 4.24 16.80 -24.83
CA GLY A 97 2.99 16.02 -24.71
C GLY A 97 3.04 14.70 -23.93
N HIS A 98 4.20 14.27 -23.43
CA HIS A 98 4.30 13.05 -22.60
C HIS A 98 4.49 13.36 -21.11
N GLN A 99 3.41 13.68 -20.41
CA GLN A 99 3.38 13.65 -18.94
C GLN A 99 2.34 12.62 -18.48
N ARG A 100 2.76 11.62 -17.70
CA ARG A 100 1.85 10.61 -17.12
C ARG A 100 1.82 10.63 -15.58
N HIS A 101 2.59 11.49 -14.93
CA HIS A 101 2.70 11.53 -13.47
C HIS A 101 2.56 12.94 -12.90
N ARG A 102 1.88 13.01 -11.75
CA ARG A 102 1.87 14.15 -10.82
C ARG A 102 2.69 13.71 -9.60
N PRO A 103 3.65 14.53 -9.11
CA PRO A 103 4.36 14.21 -7.88
C PRO A 103 3.38 14.01 -6.72
N VAL A 104 3.55 12.93 -5.96
CA VAL A 104 2.89 12.77 -4.67
C VAL A 104 3.70 13.58 -3.65
N GLY A 105 3.06 14.55 -2.99
CA GLY A 105 3.70 15.36 -1.93
C GLY A 105 4.55 16.55 -2.39
N GLY A 106 4.78 16.74 -3.69
CA GLY A 106 5.51 17.92 -4.19
C GLY A 106 4.70 19.21 -4.02
N PRO A 107 5.35 20.37 -3.77
CA PRO A 107 4.66 21.66 -3.79
C PRO A 107 3.95 21.85 -5.14
N PRO A 108 2.78 22.52 -5.17
CA PRO A 108 2.08 22.78 -6.41
C PRO A 108 3.05 23.45 -7.39
N ALA A 109 3.02 22.99 -8.64
CA ALA A 109 3.84 23.56 -9.70
C ALA A 109 3.75 25.10 -9.64
N PRO A 110 4.87 25.81 -9.51
CA PRO A 110 4.83 27.25 -9.47
C PRO A 110 4.41 27.69 -10.87
N HIS A 111 3.21 28.26 -10.96
CA HIS A 111 2.65 28.94 -12.13
C HIS A 111 1.97 28.05 -13.18
N GLY A 112 0.80 27.53 -12.78
CA GLY A 112 -0.18 26.97 -13.70
C GLY A 112 -1.56 26.81 -13.05
N GLY A 113 -2.05 27.85 -12.37
CA GLY A 113 -3.37 27.85 -11.72
C GLY A 113 -3.28 27.99 -10.19
N GLN A 114 -4.20 28.79 -9.68
CA GLN A 114 -4.33 29.26 -8.30
C GLN A 114 -4.33 28.11 -7.27
N GLY A 115 -3.79 28.42 -6.08
CA GLY A 115 -3.87 27.67 -4.82
C GLY A 115 -4.75 26.42 -4.83
N CYS A 116 -4.19 25.30 -5.24
CA CYS A 116 -4.78 24.02 -4.94
C CYS A 116 -4.07 23.49 -3.70
N GLY A 117 -4.71 23.59 -2.53
CA GLY A 117 -4.32 22.79 -1.36
C GLY A 117 -4.34 21.28 -1.69
N PRO A 118 -4.05 20.40 -0.72
CA PRO A 118 -4.19 18.96 -0.95
C PRO A 118 -5.58 18.67 -1.51
N GLN A 119 -5.67 18.29 -2.79
CA GLN A 119 -6.97 18.10 -3.45
C GLN A 119 -7.68 16.82 -2.97
N HIS A 120 -6.98 16.00 -2.19
CA HIS A 120 -7.47 14.76 -1.63
C HIS A 120 -7.10 14.67 -0.15
N PRO A 121 -8.05 14.31 0.73
CA PRO A 121 -7.73 13.97 2.11
C PRO A 121 -6.79 12.77 2.12
N LEU A 122 -5.73 12.84 2.94
CA LEU A 122 -4.80 11.73 3.13
C LEU A 122 -5.31 10.83 4.24
N SER A 123 -5.18 9.51 4.06
CA SER A 123 -5.35 8.53 5.12
C SER A 123 -4.07 7.71 5.29
N LYS A 124 -3.71 7.42 6.54
CA LYS A 124 -2.56 6.63 6.96
C LYS A 124 -3.01 5.24 7.39
N GLY A 125 -2.41 4.23 6.76
CA GLY A 125 -2.50 2.84 7.17
C GLY A 125 -1.21 2.34 7.78
N THR A 126 -1.30 1.57 8.88
CA THR A 126 -0.17 0.92 9.53
C THR A 126 -0.37 -0.59 9.54
N CYS A 127 0.69 -1.32 9.17
CA CYS A 127 0.78 -2.78 9.34
C CYS A 127 1.92 -3.12 10.30
N VAL A 128 1.73 -4.14 11.13
CA VAL A 128 2.73 -4.64 12.07
C VAL A 128 3.21 -6.00 11.60
N VAL A 129 4.54 -6.20 11.62
CA VAL A 129 5.14 -7.48 11.27
C VAL A 129 5.61 -8.18 12.54
N LEU A 130 5.17 -9.43 12.71
CA LEU A 130 5.47 -10.25 13.88
C LEU A 130 6.15 -11.55 13.47
N LYS A 131 6.99 -12.08 14.37
CA LYS A 131 7.52 -13.43 14.21
C LYS A 131 6.38 -14.44 14.27
N ARG A 132 6.29 -15.27 13.24
CA ARG A 132 5.30 -16.34 13.18
C ARG A 132 5.64 -17.42 14.22
N LYS A 133 4.70 -17.68 15.14
CA LYS A 133 4.86 -18.68 16.23
C LYS A 133 4.29 -20.07 15.90
N ALA A 134 3.43 -20.15 14.89
CA ALA A 134 2.75 -21.38 14.48
C ALA A 134 2.68 -21.44 12.94
N PRO A 135 2.57 -22.63 12.33
CA PRO A 135 2.38 -22.74 10.88
C PRO A 135 0.98 -22.24 10.51
N TRP A 136 0.92 -21.19 9.69
CA TRP A 136 -0.32 -20.68 9.10
C TRP A 136 -0.41 -21.16 7.66
N LYS A 137 -1.53 -21.78 7.29
CA LYS A 137 -1.78 -22.26 5.92
C LYS A 137 -2.64 -21.30 5.10
N ALA A 138 -3.33 -20.38 5.75
CA ALA A 138 -4.22 -19.43 5.09
C ALA A 138 -4.16 -18.05 5.76
N ALA A 139 -4.34 -17.00 4.96
CA ALA A 139 -4.61 -15.68 5.50
C ALA A 139 -5.98 -15.64 6.20
N MET A 140 -6.13 -14.73 7.14
CA MET A 140 -7.37 -14.56 7.89
C MET A 140 -7.84 -13.11 7.78
N ALA A 141 -9.13 -12.93 7.53
CA ALA A 141 -9.82 -11.65 7.67
C ALA A 141 -10.72 -11.70 8.91
N THR A 142 -10.67 -10.69 9.76
CA THR A 142 -11.47 -10.62 10.98
C THR A 142 -12.08 -9.23 11.12
N PRO A 143 -13.38 -9.12 11.46
CA PRO A 143 -13.98 -7.84 11.75
C PRO A 143 -13.36 -7.23 13.01
N ILE A 144 -12.95 -5.97 12.91
CA ILE A 144 -12.62 -5.14 14.07
C ILE A 144 -13.92 -4.58 14.64
N ASP A 145 -14.82 -4.13 13.76
CA ASP A 145 -16.15 -3.61 14.08
C ASP A 145 -17.13 -3.89 12.91
N THR A 146 -18.28 -3.22 12.90
CA THR A 146 -19.34 -3.37 11.90
C THR A 146 -18.87 -3.11 10.45
N TYR A 147 -17.88 -2.25 10.25
CA TYR A 147 -17.47 -1.78 8.92
C TYR A 147 -16.03 -2.12 8.56
N ARG A 148 -15.17 -2.30 9.57
CA ARG A 148 -13.74 -2.50 9.37
C ARG A 148 -13.34 -3.95 9.53
N LEU A 149 -12.57 -4.41 8.56
CA LEU A 149 -11.90 -5.71 8.57
C LEU A 149 -10.39 -5.48 8.77
N THR A 150 -9.76 -6.36 9.55
CA THR A 150 -8.31 -6.49 9.59
C THR A 150 -7.89 -7.82 9.00
N PHE A 151 -6.66 -7.88 8.51
CA PHE A 151 -6.05 -9.06 7.93
C PHE A 151 -4.85 -9.51 8.74
N ALA A 152 -4.71 -10.83 8.85
CA ALA A 152 -3.52 -11.51 9.31
C ALA A 152 -3.01 -12.42 8.19
N LEU A 153 -1.84 -12.09 7.65
CA LEU A 153 -1.29 -12.71 6.44
C LEU A 153 0.09 -13.30 6.74
N PRO A 154 0.35 -14.59 6.43
CA PRO A 154 1.71 -15.11 6.44
C PRO A 154 2.50 -14.49 5.29
N TRP A 155 3.64 -13.85 5.57
CA TRP A 155 4.48 -13.16 4.59
C TRP A 155 5.97 -13.34 4.91
N GLU A 156 6.76 -13.90 3.99
CA GLU A 156 8.22 -14.12 4.12
C GLU A 156 8.62 -14.67 5.51
N ASP A 157 8.01 -15.79 5.91
CA ASP A 157 8.14 -16.46 7.23
C ASP A 157 7.69 -15.68 8.47
N GLN A 158 7.11 -14.50 8.26
CA GLN A 158 6.54 -13.64 9.30
C GLN A 158 5.02 -13.59 9.19
N LEU A 159 4.40 -12.87 10.12
CA LEU A 159 2.96 -12.61 10.14
C LEU A 159 2.75 -11.10 10.05
N LEU A 160 2.13 -10.66 8.97
CA LEU A 160 1.72 -9.28 8.74
C LEU A 160 0.30 -9.08 9.27
N LEU A 161 0.11 -8.11 10.16
CA LEU A 161 -1.18 -7.71 10.71
C LEU A 161 -1.54 -6.28 10.28
N GLY A 162 -2.73 -6.06 9.77
CA GLY A 162 -3.16 -4.72 9.37
C GLY A 162 -4.36 -4.69 8.43
N THR A 163 -4.72 -3.54 7.86
CA THR A 163 -4.17 -2.19 8.13
C THR A 163 -5.06 -1.44 9.12
N THR A 164 -4.53 -0.36 9.69
CA THR A 164 -5.33 0.73 10.29
C THR A 164 -5.83 1.69 9.20
N ASP A 165 -6.72 2.60 9.60
CA ASP A 165 -7.23 3.69 8.75
C ASP A 165 -7.42 4.93 9.64
N GLU A 166 -6.55 5.93 9.46
CA GLU A 166 -6.51 7.17 10.25
C GLU A 166 -6.32 8.38 9.32
N ALA A 167 -7.14 9.42 9.48
CA ALA A 167 -6.91 10.68 8.77
C ALA A 167 -5.50 11.22 9.04
N TYR A 168 -4.83 11.70 8.00
CA TYR A 168 -3.45 12.18 8.08
C TYR A 168 -3.32 13.60 7.54
N GLU A 169 -2.65 14.44 8.31
CA GLU A 169 -2.27 15.79 7.93
C GLU A 169 -0.76 15.90 8.10
N GLY A 170 -0.03 16.18 7.02
CA GLY A 170 1.42 16.24 7.03
C GLY A 170 2.04 15.89 5.69
N ASP A 171 3.38 15.84 5.66
CA ASP A 171 4.13 15.39 4.50
C ASP A 171 4.06 13.85 4.38
N PRO A 172 3.54 13.30 3.27
CA PRO A 172 3.55 11.86 3.03
C PRO A 172 4.92 11.18 3.15
N ALA A 173 6.02 11.91 2.92
CA ALA A 173 7.38 11.38 3.05
C ALA A 173 7.78 11.11 4.52
N GLU A 174 7.14 11.79 5.47
CA GLU A 174 7.45 11.72 6.91
C GLU A 174 6.43 10.87 7.70
N VAL A 175 5.56 10.15 6.99
CA VAL A 175 4.53 9.33 7.62
C VAL A 175 5.16 8.21 8.45
N CYS A 176 4.71 8.08 9.71
CA CYS A 176 5.19 7.06 10.62
C CYS A 176 4.06 6.47 11.46
N CYS A 177 4.31 5.29 12.05
CA CYS A 177 3.40 4.69 13.01
C CYS A 177 3.18 5.64 14.18
N GLY A 178 1.92 5.82 14.59
CA GLY A 178 1.59 6.60 15.78
C GLY A 178 2.22 6.02 17.04
N LYS A 179 2.30 6.82 18.12
CA LYS A 179 2.81 6.34 19.41
C LYS A 179 1.98 5.15 19.88
N TRP A 180 2.64 4.05 20.20
CA TRP A 180 2.02 2.86 20.80
C TRP A 180 1.35 3.25 22.12
N ARG A 181 0.01 3.19 22.15
CA ARG A 181 -0.76 3.28 23.39
C ARG A 181 -1.05 1.85 23.81
N SER A 182 -0.53 1.44 24.98
CA SER A 182 -0.82 0.10 25.51
C SER A 182 -2.33 -0.04 25.73
N CYS A 183 -2.98 -0.97 25.04
CA CYS A 183 -4.33 -1.42 25.39
C CYS A 183 -4.25 -2.26 26.67
N THR A 184 -4.34 -1.63 27.83
CA THR A 184 -4.41 -2.29 29.14
C THR A 184 -5.83 -2.51 29.65
N THR A 185 -6.86 -2.25 28.84
CA THR A 185 -8.25 -2.53 29.22
C THR A 185 -8.70 -3.90 28.69
N PRO A 186 -9.04 -4.87 29.57
CA PRO A 186 -9.68 -6.09 29.13
C PRO A 186 -11.05 -5.75 28.53
N SER A 187 -11.29 -6.20 27.29
CA SER A 187 -12.60 -6.14 26.67
C SER A 187 -13.56 -7.08 27.42
N PRO A 188 -14.77 -6.64 27.82
CA PRO A 188 -15.74 -7.54 28.42
C PRO A 188 -16.20 -8.55 27.36
N ALA A 189 -16.10 -9.83 27.72
CA ALA A 189 -16.56 -10.95 26.92
C ALA A 189 -18.07 -10.80 26.60
N ILE A 190 -18.42 -11.04 25.35
CA ILE A 190 -19.76 -11.48 24.93
C ILE A 190 -19.59 -12.92 24.44
#